data_AF-A0A2W6ANN3-F1
#
_entry.id   AF-A0A2W6ANN3-F1
#
_cell.length_a   1.000
_cell.length_b   1.000
_cell.length_c   1.000
_cell.angle_alpha   90.00
_cell.angle_beta   90.00
_cell.angle_gamma   90.00
#
_symmetry.space_group_name_H-M   'P 1'
#
loop_
_entity.id
_entity.type
_entity.pdbx_description
1 polymer ?
#
loop_
_entity_poly.entity_id
_entity_poly.type
_entity_poly.pdbx_seq_one_letter_code
_entity_poly.pdbx_strand_id
1 'polypeptide(L)'
;METDYFDDEQVIALYNRVRTGRRNWPPGMWTSPAALQYAVAIFDYWIHNVMGWKGWPEARSKVTPALLEEHRLADIVDNVFVPEFGEDWLDFEVVLNESMRLSEDEAWAPELSDRQERVEAAFEHAFEQIIGAPKSQPRLLATYHRFRNHLMRMWGAFQEAQAEHDKAEREAAERFWTGLRLVRATRAHTAEQWSIVNDEEERLGEISMVWGDPHPYCLIVLDEQLSGERGGWEQVVWRLEQEVLVEEPGVVSYSVWQKGFVGEFYRCADCGELHSQFDEDPTGSLGLGEIEDDES
;
A
#
# COMPACT_ATOMS: atom_id res chain seq x y z
N MET A 1 -1.99 -17.41 -18.68
CA MET A 1 -1.92 -17.28 -17.22
C MET A 1 -2.07 -15.80 -16.98
N GLU A 2 -3.22 -15.38 -16.45
CA GLU A 2 -3.31 -14.05 -15.84
C GLU A 2 -2.23 -14.00 -14.76
N THR A 3 -1.36 -13.00 -14.83
CA THR A 3 -0.35 -12.79 -13.80
C THR A 3 -1.11 -12.15 -12.65
N ASP A 4 -1.53 -12.94 -11.66
CA ASP A 4 -2.08 -12.38 -10.42
C ASP A 4 -0.97 -11.54 -9.78
N TYR A 5 -1.14 -10.22 -9.82
CA TYR A 5 -0.24 -9.30 -9.15
C TYR A 5 -0.55 -9.34 -7.66
N PHE A 6 0.49 -9.49 -6.84
CA PHE A 6 0.37 -9.34 -5.39
C PHE A 6 0.39 -7.86 -5.01
N ASP A 7 -0.47 -7.46 -4.08
CA ASP A 7 -0.36 -6.21 -3.35
C ASP A 7 0.75 -6.28 -2.28
N ASP A 8 1.06 -5.15 -1.65
CA ASP A 8 2.16 -5.04 -0.68
C ASP A 8 1.94 -5.93 0.56
N GLU A 9 0.71 -6.03 1.07
CA GLU A 9 0.37 -6.87 2.22
C GLU A 9 0.58 -8.36 1.90
N GLN A 10 0.13 -8.81 0.73
CA GLN A 10 0.30 -10.17 0.25
C GLN A 10 1.77 -10.53 0.07
N VAL A 11 2.57 -9.60 -0.46
CA VAL A 11 4.02 -9.75 -0.61
C VAL A 11 4.72 -9.85 0.76
N ILE A 12 4.35 -8.99 1.71
CA ILE A 12 4.90 -9.02 3.08
C ILE A 12 4.51 -10.32 3.81
N ALA A 13 3.26 -10.75 3.69
CA ALA A 13 2.79 -12.01 4.27
C ALA A 13 3.51 -13.22 3.65
N LEU A 14 3.82 -13.17 2.36
CA LEU A 14 4.65 -14.16 1.69
C LEU A 14 6.08 -14.15 2.23
N TYR A 15 6.72 -12.98 2.33
CA TYR A 15 8.06 -12.84 2.90
C TYR A 15 8.16 -13.43 4.31
N ASN A 16 7.22 -13.11 5.20
CA ASN A 16 7.21 -13.67 6.56
C ASN A 16 7.09 -15.21 6.58
N ARG A 17 6.33 -15.80 5.65
CA ARG A 17 6.25 -17.26 5.50
C ARG A 17 7.56 -17.88 5.02
N VAL A 18 8.28 -17.21 4.13
CA VAL A 18 9.58 -17.66 3.62
C VAL A 18 10.67 -17.50 4.68
N ARG A 19 10.75 -16.31 5.31
CA ARG A 19 11.72 -15.97 6.36
C ARG A 19 11.65 -16.93 7.55
N THR A 20 10.45 -17.31 7.99
CA THR A 20 10.25 -18.24 9.12
C THR A 20 10.51 -19.72 8.75
N GLY A 21 11.01 -19.99 7.54
CA GLY A 21 11.49 -21.29 7.11
C GLY A 21 10.40 -22.30 6.75
N ARG A 22 9.14 -21.86 6.63
CA ARG A 22 8.00 -22.76 6.36
C ARG A 22 7.66 -22.89 4.87
N ARG A 23 8.18 -22.03 3.98
CA ARG A 23 7.91 -22.03 2.53
C ARG A 23 9.09 -21.49 1.71
N ASN A 24 9.10 -21.82 0.41
CA ASN A 24 10.00 -21.22 -0.58
C ASN A 24 9.29 -20.09 -1.33
N TRP A 25 10.05 -19.22 -1.98
CA TRP A 25 9.53 -18.23 -2.92
C TRP A 25 8.70 -18.91 -4.03
N PRO A 26 7.58 -18.29 -4.48
CA PRO A 26 6.80 -18.80 -5.60
C PRO A 26 7.66 -18.89 -6.88
N PRO A 27 7.53 -19.97 -7.67
CA PRO A 27 8.24 -20.07 -8.94
C PRO A 27 7.89 -18.91 -9.88
N GLY A 28 8.90 -18.26 -10.44
CA GLY A 28 8.70 -17.17 -11.41
C GLY A 28 8.32 -15.81 -10.82
N MET A 29 8.24 -15.67 -9.48
CA MET A 29 7.97 -14.38 -8.83
C MET A 29 8.97 -13.30 -9.27
N TRP A 30 10.26 -13.63 -9.27
CA TRP A 30 11.34 -12.71 -9.65
C TRP A 30 11.48 -12.48 -11.16
N THR A 31 10.68 -13.19 -11.96
CA THR A 31 10.58 -12.94 -13.41
C THR A 31 9.31 -12.18 -13.78
N SER A 32 8.48 -11.80 -12.80
CA SER A 32 7.30 -10.96 -12.99
C SER A 32 7.72 -9.53 -13.37
N PRO A 33 6.94 -8.83 -14.21
CA PRO A 33 7.11 -7.39 -14.41
C PRO A 33 7.09 -6.57 -13.11
N ALA A 34 6.38 -7.05 -12.09
CA ALA A 34 6.29 -6.40 -10.77
C ALA A 34 7.37 -6.85 -9.77
N ALA A 35 8.34 -7.68 -10.17
CA ALA A 35 9.36 -8.23 -9.28
C ALA A 35 10.13 -7.15 -8.50
N LEU A 36 10.37 -5.99 -9.14
CA LEU A 36 11.05 -4.86 -8.50
C LEU A 36 10.21 -4.21 -7.41
N GLN A 37 8.91 -4.00 -7.65
CA GLN A 37 7.99 -3.46 -6.65
C GLN A 37 7.95 -4.39 -5.43
N TYR A 38 7.85 -5.70 -5.66
CA TYR A 38 7.85 -6.69 -4.58
C TYR A 38 9.14 -6.66 -3.77
N ALA A 39 10.29 -6.57 -4.45
CA ALA A 39 11.59 -6.49 -3.80
C ALA A 39 11.71 -5.25 -2.91
N VAL A 40 11.29 -4.08 -3.39
CA VAL A 40 11.30 -2.83 -2.64
C VAL A 40 10.41 -2.93 -1.40
N ALA A 41 9.16 -3.38 -1.55
CA ALA A 41 8.22 -3.54 -0.44
C ALA A 41 8.76 -4.48 0.65
N ILE A 42 9.37 -5.61 0.26
CA ILE A 42 9.97 -6.57 1.20
C ILE A 42 11.14 -5.96 1.96
N PHE A 43 12.01 -5.22 1.27
CA PHE A 43 13.19 -4.65 1.89
C PHE A 43 12.85 -3.50 2.83
N ASP A 44 11.89 -2.66 2.47
CA ASP A 44 11.40 -1.61 3.35
C ASP A 44 10.82 -2.19 4.64
N TYR A 45 9.90 -3.16 4.52
CA TYR A 45 9.35 -3.89 5.66
C TYR A 45 10.43 -4.57 6.50
N TRP A 46 11.44 -5.19 5.86
CA TRP A 46 12.52 -5.85 6.58
C TRP A 46 13.32 -4.85 7.43
N ILE A 47 13.67 -3.68 6.88
CA ILE A 47 14.45 -2.67 7.59
C ILE A 47 13.67 -2.09 8.76
N HIS A 48 12.44 -1.68 8.53
CA HIS A 48 11.66 -0.96 9.53
C HIS A 48 11.02 -1.89 10.55
N ASN A 49 10.44 -3.01 10.12
CA ASN A 49 9.61 -3.85 10.98
C ASN A 49 10.34 -5.09 11.51
N VAL A 50 11.24 -5.68 10.71
CA VAL A 50 12.00 -6.86 11.16
C VAL A 50 13.26 -6.46 11.91
N MET A 51 14.02 -5.50 11.39
CA MET A 51 15.27 -5.05 11.98
C MET A 51 15.10 -3.89 12.95
N GLY A 52 14.00 -3.13 12.87
CA GLY A 52 13.75 -1.97 13.73
C GLY A 52 14.72 -0.82 13.48
N TRP A 53 15.29 -0.72 12.27
CA TRP A 53 16.20 0.35 11.91
C TRP A 53 15.43 1.60 11.51
N LYS A 54 16.02 2.78 11.76
CA LYS A 54 15.34 4.06 11.51
C LYS A 54 15.28 4.47 10.05
N GLY A 55 15.96 3.73 9.18
CA GLY A 55 15.98 3.97 7.75
C GLY A 55 17.24 3.47 7.06
N TRP A 56 17.22 3.55 5.74
CA TRP A 56 18.28 3.07 4.85
C TRP A 56 19.68 3.64 5.09
N PRO A 57 19.87 4.94 5.39
CA PRO A 57 21.21 5.47 5.66
C PRO A 57 21.90 4.78 6.85
N GLU A 58 21.15 4.46 7.89
CA GLU A 58 21.66 3.72 9.05
C GLU A 58 21.86 2.23 8.71
N ALA A 59 20.88 1.64 8.02
CA ALA A 59 20.86 0.25 7.60
C ALA A 59 22.06 -0.12 6.73
N ARG A 60 22.45 0.74 5.78
CA ARG A 60 23.52 0.50 4.79
C ARG A 60 24.80 -0.06 5.40
N SER A 61 25.20 0.47 6.55
CA SER A 61 26.44 0.05 7.25
C SER A 61 26.36 -1.33 7.91
N LYS A 62 25.15 -1.86 8.07
CA LYS A 62 24.83 -3.10 8.80
C LYS A 62 24.40 -4.24 7.87
N VAL A 63 23.94 -3.94 6.65
CA VAL A 63 23.58 -4.95 5.65
C VAL A 63 24.83 -5.71 5.21
N THR A 64 24.83 -7.03 5.41
CA THR A 64 25.93 -7.92 5.00
C THR A 64 25.37 -9.16 4.29
N PRO A 65 26.16 -9.86 3.44
CA PRO A 65 25.70 -11.08 2.78
C PRO A 65 25.15 -12.13 3.75
N ALA A 66 25.82 -12.32 4.89
CA ALA A 66 25.38 -13.27 5.91
C ALA A 66 23.99 -12.90 6.49
N LEU A 67 23.75 -11.61 6.71
CA LEU A 67 22.45 -11.12 7.19
C LEU A 67 21.35 -11.30 6.12
N LEU A 68 21.68 -11.06 4.85
CA LEU A 68 20.75 -11.28 3.75
C LEU A 68 20.38 -12.77 3.60
N GLU A 69 21.34 -13.67 3.77
CA GLU A 69 21.11 -15.12 3.78
C GLU A 69 20.24 -15.55 4.97
N GLU A 70 20.55 -15.06 6.17
CA GLU A 70 19.80 -15.32 7.41
C GLU A 70 18.32 -14.94 7.25
N HIS A 71 18.05 -13.81 6.61
CA HIS A 71 16.71 -13.27 6.41
C HIS A 71 16.03 -13.69 5.09
N ARG A 72 16.63 -14.62 4.32
CA ARG A 72 16.09 -15.10 3.01
C ARG A 72 15.92 -14.02 1.94
N LEU A 73 16.77 -13.00 2.00
CA LEU A 73 16.78 -11.87 1.06
C LEU A 73 17.83 -12.03 -0.04
N ALA A 74 18.78 -12.96 0.10
CA ALA A 74 19.82 -13.20 -0.90
C ALA A 74 19.25 -13.48 -2.31
N ASP A 75 18.18 -14.30 -2.39
CA ASP A 75 17.50 -14.58 -3.66
C ASP A 75 16.92 -13.32 -4.31
N ILE A 76 16.41 -12.37 -3.52
CA ILE A 76 15.87 -11.10 -4.04
C ILE A 76 17.01 -10.26 -4.61
N VAL A 77 18.13 -10.18 -3.88
CA VAL A 77 19.31 -9.43 -4.32
C VAL A 77 19.84 -9.99 -5.63
N ASP A 78 20.03 -11.30 -5.71
CA ASP A 78 20.66 -11.94 -6.87
C ASP A 78 19.75 -11.96 -8.11
N ASN A 79 18.43 -12.07 -7.94
CA ASN A 79 17.50 -12.20 -9.05
C ASN A 79 16.83 -10.87 -9.46
N VAL A 80 16.82 -9.86 -8.60
CA VAL A 80 16.14 -8.58 -8.87
C VAL A 80 17.13 -7.42 -8.83
N PHE A 81 17.80 -7.19 -7.71
CA PHE A 81 18.59 -5.97 -7.53
C PHE A 81 19.92 -5.97 -8.28
N VAL A 82 20.67 -7.07 -8.29
CA VAL A 82 21.94 -7.15 -9.03
C VAL A 82 21.72 -7.07 -10.54
N PRO A 83 20.73 -7.77 -11.14
CA PRO A 83 20.44 -7.63 -12.57
C PRO A 83 20.05 -6.20 -12.96
N GLU A 84 19.29 -5.50 -12.11
CA GLU A 84 18.83 -4.14 -12.40
C GLU A 84 19.88 -3.07 -12.10
N PHE A 85 20.56 -3.14 -10.97
CA PHE A 85 21.38 -2.05 -10.44
C PHE A 85 22.88 -2.35 -10.38
N GLY A 86 23.25 -3.62 -10.58
CA GLY A 86 24.63 -4.10 -10.51
C GLY A 86 25.13 -4.27 -9.08
N GLU A 87 26.45 -4.32 -8.89
CA GLU A 87 27.07 -4.53 -7.58
C GLU A 87 26.83 -3.36 -6.60
N ASP A 88 26.52 -2.17 -7.12
CA ASP A 88 26.23 -0.96 -6.34
C ASP A 88 24.74 -0.88 -5.92
N TRP A 89 23.97 -1.97 -6.02
CA TRP A 89 22.53 -1.96 -5.79
C TRP A 89 22.14 -1.40 -4.40
N LEU A 90 22.93 -1.67 -3.36
CA LEU A 90 22.65 -1.18 -2.01
C LEU A 90 22.77 0.35 -1.94
N ASP A 91 23.74 0.92 -2.67
CA ASP A 91 23.90 2.36 -2.78
C ASP A 91 22.76 2.99 -3.58
N PHE A 92 22.27 2.28 -4.61
CA PHE A 92 21.08 2.70 -5.35
C PHE A 92 19.84 2.71 -4.45
N GLU A 93 19.64 1.64 -3.69
CA GLU A 93 18.50 1.47 -2.79
C GLU A 93 18.43 2.62 -1.77
N VAL A 94 19.54 2.90 -1.09
CA VAL A 94 19.61 3.98 -0.10
C VAL A 94 19.34 5.34 -0.73
N VAL A 95 19.84 5.60 -1.94
CA VAL A 95 19.56 6.85 -2.67
C VAL A 95 18.09 6.91 -3.09
N LEU A 96 17.52 5.83 -3.62
CA LEU A 96 16.13 5.75 -4.04
C LEU A 96 15.18 6.07 -2.88
N ASN A 97 15.35 5.38 -1.75
CA ASN A 97 14.49 5.56 -0.59
C ASN A 97 14.56 6.98 -0.01
N GLU A 98 15.76 7.55 0.10
CA GLU A 98 15.89 8.95 0.55
C GLU A 98 15.29 9.93 -0.47
N SER A 99 15.40 9.64 -1.77
CA SER A 99 14.77 10.45 -2.82
C SER A 99 13.25 10.44 -2.71
N MET A 100 12.66 9.25 -2.51
CA MET A 100 11.21 9.08 -2.36
C MET A 100 10.70 9.84 -1.12
N ARG A 101 11.33 9.60 0.04
CA ARG A 101 11.01 10.27 1.30
C ARG A 101 11.06 11.79 1.19
N LEU A 102 12.09 12.34 0.53
CA LEU A 102 12.23 13.78 0.32
C LEU A 102 11.19 14.32 -0.67
N SER A 103 10.90 13.58 -1.74
CA SER A 103 9.95 14.02 -2.76
C SER A 103 8.52 14.17 -2.21
N GLU A 104 8.16 13.36 -1.21
CA GLU A 104 6.88 13.34 -0.51
C GLU A 104 6.79 14.35 0.65
N ASP A 105 7.93 14.86 1.14
CA ASP A 105 7.97 15.90 2.17
C ASP A 105 7.59 17.27 1.58
N GLU A 106 6.35 17.72 1.82
CA GLU A 106 5.84 19.01 1.33
C GLU A 106 6.68 20.22 1.79
N ALA A 107 7.37 20.12 2.94
CA ALA A 107 8.24 21.17 3.42
C ALA A 107 9.58 21.22 2.68
N TRP A 108 9.94 20.15 1.99
CA TRP A 108 11.16 20.05 1.21
C TRP A 108 10.93 20.51 -0.24
N ALA A 109 11.79 21.43 -0.72
CA ALA A 109 11.70 22.09 -2.03
C ALA A 109 10.29 22.63 -2.38
N PRO A 110 9.69 23.51 -1.54
CA PRO A 110 8.32 24.00 -1.71
C PRO A 110 8.09 24.80 -3.01
N GLU A 111 9.17 25.24 -3.66
CA GLU A 111 9.15 25.90 -4.96
C GLU A 111 8.85 24.97 -6.14
N LEU A 112 9.05 23.66 -5.97
CA LEU A 112 8.78 22.65 -6.99
C LEU A 112 7.36 22.11 -6.83
N SER A 113 6.50 22.40 -7.81
CA SER A 113 5.11 21.93 -7.84
C SER A 113 4.91 20.69 -8.70
N ASP A 114 5.79 20.46 -9.69
CA ASP A 114 5.72 19.28 -10.54
C ASP A 114 6.34 18.06 -9.83
N ARG A 115 5.59 16.96 -9.76
CA ARG A 115 6.01 15.77 -9.01
C ARG A 115 7.24 15.11 -9.62
N GLN A 116 7.39 15.13 -10.94
CA GLN A 116 8.57 14.58 -11.60
C GLN A 116 9.80 15.44 -11.31
N GLU A 117 9.68 16.78 -11.41
CA GLU A 117 10.76 17.70 -11.07
C GLU A 117 11.18 17.56 -9.60
N ARG A 118 10.23 17.37 -8.68
CA ARG A 118 10.50 17.07 -7.26
C ARG A 118 11.29 15.80 -7.08
N VAL A 119 10.87 14.68 -7.71
CA VAL A 119 11.57 13.40 -7.63
C VAL A 119 12.99 13.50 -8.21
N GLU A 120 13.16 14.17 -9.35
CA GLU A 120 14.48 14.38 -9.95
C GLU A 120 15.40 15.23 -9.06
N ALA A 121 14.87 16.30 -8.46
CA ALA A 121 15.62 17.13 -7.53
C ALA A 121 15.98 16.38 -6.24
N ALA A 122 15.05 15.57 -5.72
CA ALA A 122 15.25 14.76 -4.52
C ALA A 122 16.35 13.72 -4.75
N PHE A 123 16.36 13.13 -5.94
CA PHE A 123 17.42 12.23 -6.37
C PHE A 123 18.79 12.90 -6.47
N GLU A 124 18.90 14.05 -7.15
CA GLU A 124 20.18 14.75 -7.22
C GLU A 124 20.66 15.08 -5.80
N HIS A 125 19.78 15.58 -4.93
CA HIS A 125 20.11 15.87 -3.54
C HIS A 125 20.57 14.63 -2.75
N ALA A 126 19.79 13.55 -2.77
CA ALA A 126 20.09 12.31 -2.05
C ALA A 126 21.40 11.68 -2.54
N PHE A 127 21.61 11.64 -3.86
CA PHE A 127 22.85 11.12 -4.44
C PHE A 127 24.06 11.95 -3.99
N GLU A 128 23.97 13.28 -4.05
CA GLU A 128 25.07 14.16 -3.63
C GLU A 128 25.37 14.04 -2.13
N GLN A 129 24.36 13.89 -1.28
CA GLN A 129 24.54 13.75 0.17
C GLN A 129 25.10 12.38 0.58
N ILE A 130 24.61 11.29 -0.03
CA ILE A 130 24.91 9.91 0.41
C ILE A 130 26.15 9.34 -0.27
N ILE A 131 26.31 9.58 -1.58
CA ILE A 131 27.38 9.01 -2.41
C ILE A 131 28.47 10.05 -2.70
N GLY A 132 28.05 11.29 -2.95
CA GLY A 132 28.93 12.42 -3.24
C GLY A 132 28.68 13.01 -4.62
N ALA A 133 28.98 14.31 -4.75
CA ALA A 133 28.67 15.04 -5.97
C ALA A 133 29.50 14.59 -7.20
N PRO A 134 28.87 14.23 -8.33
CA PRO A 134 29.60 13.92 -9.57
C PRO A 134 30.47 15.09 -10.05
N LYS A 135 30.05 16.33 -9.74
CA LYS A 135 30.79 17.57 -10.03
C LYS A 135 32.14 17.61 -9.30
N SER A 136 32.24 17.04 -8.09
CA SER A 136 33.48 16.99 -7.31
C SER A 136 34.28 15.71 -7.55
N GLN A 137 33.61 14.61 -7.95
CA GLN A 137 34.24 13.32 -8.24
C GLN A 137 33.77 12.77 -9.60
N PRO A 138 34.46 13.07 -10.72
CA PRO A 138 34.04 12.67 -12.07
C PRO A 138 33.85 11.16 -12.27
N ARG A 139 34.52 10.33 -11.45
CA ARG A 139 34.35 8.87 -11.44
C ARG A 139 32.91 8.43 -11.12
N LEU A 140 32.15 9.24 -10.38
CA LEU A 140 30.78 8.96 -9.98
C LEU A 140 29.77 9.26 -11.08
N LEU A 141 30.17 9.93 -12.17
CA LEU A 141 29.26 10.34 -13.24
C LEU A 141 28.57 9.14 -13.91
N ALA A 142 29.29 8.03 -14.10
CA ALA A 142 28.73 6.81 -14.67
C ALA A 142 27.67 6.18 -13.74
N THR A 143 27.95 6.12 -12.44
CA THR A 143 27.01 5.62 -11.42
C THR A 143 25.78 6.53 -11.31
N TYR A 144 25.98 7.85 -11.29
CA TYR A 144 24.91 8.84 -11.26
C TYR A 144 23.95 8.66 -12.44
N HIS A 145 24.46 8.58 -13.67
CA HIS A 145 23.61 8.38 -14.84
C HIS A 145 22.89 7.04 -14.82
N ARG A 146 23.55 5.98 -14.35
CA ARG A 146 22.91 4.68 -14.18
C ARG A 146 21.73 4.79 -13.22
N PHE A 147 21.97 5.31 -12.01
CA PHE A 147 20.95 5.44 -10.96
C PHE A 147 19.80 6.33 -11.43
N ARG A 148 20.09 7.51 -12.00
CA ARG A 148 19.07 8.41 -12.54
C ARG A 148 18.22 7.73 -13.61
N ASN A 149 18.85 7.04 -14.56
CA ASN A 149 18.12 6.36 -15.63
C ASN A 149 17.27 5.19 -15.12
N HIS A 150 17.68 4.54 -14.03
CA HIS A 150 16.87 3.50 -13.38
C HIS A 150 15.71 4.12 -12.61
N LEU A 151 15.95 5.16 -11.80
CA LEU A 151 14.89 5.90 -11.11
C LEU A 151 13.82 6.39 -12.09
N MET A 152 14.21 7.03 -13.19
CA MET A 152 13.23 7.55 -14.16
C MET A 152 12.45 6.44 -14.87
N ARG A 153 13.08 5.27 -15.09
CA ARG A 153 12.38 4.08 -15.63
C ARG A 153 11.42 3.48 -14.60
N MET A 154 11.85 3.37 -13.34
CA MET A 154 10.99 2.92 -12.24
C MET A 154 9.82 3.87 -12.04
N TRP A 155 10.07 5.18 -12.06
CA TRP A 155 9.05 6.20 -11.92
C TRP A 155 8.04 6.16 -13.07
N GLY A 156 8.51 6.03 -14.31
CA GLY A 156 7.63 5.83 -15.46
C GLY A 156 6.81 4.54 -15.35
N ALA A 157 7.44 3.44 -14.96
CA ALA A 157 6.76 2.15 -14.77
C ALA A 157 5.77 2.19 -13.59
N PHE A 158 6.08 2.90 -12.51
CA PHE A 158 5.19 3.09 -11.37
C PHE A 158 3.97 3.93 -11.76
N GLN A 159 4.17 5.01 -12.52
CA GLN A 159 3.07 5.80 -13.06
C GLN A 159 2.18 4.99 -14.02
N GLU A 160 2.78 4.15 -14.86
CA GLU A 160 2.04 3.25 -15.75
C GLU A 160 1.29 2.17 -14.96
N ALA A 161 1.93 1.53 -13.98
CA ALA A 161 1.31 0.52 -13.13
C ALA A 161 0.20 1.10 -12.26
N GLN A 162 0.40 2.28 -11.68
CA GLN A 162 -0.65 3.00 -10.94
C GLN A 162 -1.80 3.37 -11.88
N ALA A 163 -1.52 3.86 -13.08
CA ALA A 163 -2.56 4.17 -14.06
C ALA A 163 -3.32 2.92 -14.53
N GLU A 164 -2.64 1.78 -14.68
CA GLU A 164 -3.26 0.50 -14.98
C GLU A 164 -4.09 -0.02 -13.81
N HIS A 165 -3.62 0.13 -12.58
CA HIS A 165 -4.35 -0.21 -11.36
C HIS A 165 -5.60 0.66 -11.21
N ASP A 166 -5.47 1.99 -11.29
CA ASP A 166 -6.59 2.95 -11.23
C ASP A 166 -7.60 2.68 -12.34
N LYS A 167 -7.12 2.31 -13.54
CA LYS A 167 -7.96 1.89 -14.66
C LYS A 167 -8.68 0.58 -14.35
N ALA A 168 -8.00 -0.42 -13.80
CA ALA A 168 -8.59 -1.70 -13.43
C ALA A 168 -9.64 -1.53 -12.32
N GLU A 169 -9.36 -0.70 -11.32
CA GLU A 169 -10.29 -0.34 -10.24
C GLU A 169 -11.54 0.37 -10.81
N ARG A 170 -11.32 1.32 -11.74
CA ARG A 170 -12.41 1.98 -12.46
C ARG A 170 -13.24 1.01 -13.29
N GLU A 171 -12.61 0.14 -14.07
CA GLU A 171 -13.31 -0.86 -14.89
C GLU A 171 -14.05 -1.89 -14.02
N ALA A 172 -13.52 -2.24 -12.84
CA ALA A 172 -14.21 -3.06 -11.86
C ALA A 172 -15.43 -2.33 -11.28
N ALA A 173 -15.29 -1.05 -10.91
CA ALA A 173 -16.39 -0.24 -10.43
C ALA A 173 -17.49 -0.05 -11.49
N GLU A 174 -17.11 0.25 -12.74
CA GLU A 174 -18.06 0.40 -13.84
C GLU A 174 -18.85 -0.90 -14.08
N ARG A 175 -18.18 -2.07 -14.03
CA ARG A 175 -18.84 -3.38 -14.14
C ARG A 175 -19.77 -3.66 -12.95
N PHE A 176 -19.32 -3.41 -11.73
CA PHE A 176 -20.13 -3.60 -10.51
C PHE A 176 -21.40 -2.75 -10.56
N TRP A 177 -21.28 -1.46 -10.90
CA TRP A 177 -22.39 -0.51 -10.93
C TRP A 177 -23.27 -0.60 -12.18
N THR A 178 -22.96 -1.47 -13.13
CA THR A 178 -23.80 -1.66 -14.33
C THR A 178 -25.19 -2.20 -13.94
N GLY A 179 -26.23 -1.39 -14.20
CA GLY A 179 -27.62 -1.70 -13.83
C GLY A 179 -27.92 -1.49 -12.34
N LEU A 180 -27.03 -0.82 -11.61
CA LEU A 180 -27.22 -0.42 -10.22
C LEU A 180 -27.21 1.11 -10.10
N ARG A 181 -27.96 1.63 -9.13
CA ARG A 181 -27.98 3.05 -8.79
C ARG A 181 -27.82 3.24 -7.29
N LEU A 182 -27.00 4.21 -6.92
CA LEU A 182 -26.92 4.70 -5.55
C LEU A 182 -27.94 5.81 -5.36
N VAL A 183 -28.98 5.55 -4.57
CA VAL A 183 -30.08 6.48 -4.31
C VAL A 183 -29.98 7.00 -2.89
N ARG A 184 -29.85 8.32 -2.75
CA ARG A 184 -29.81 8.96 -1.42
C ARG A 184 -31.22 8.98 -0.82
N ALA A 185 -31.40 8.26 0.28
CA ALA A 185 -32.67 8.11 0.98
C ALA A 185 -32.89 9.18 2.05
N THR A 186 -31.83 9.59 2.76
CA THR A 186 -31.93 10.60 3.83
C THR A 186 -30.66 11.45 3.89
N ARG A 187 -30.84 12.74 4.17
CA ARG A 187 -29.75 13.69 4.44
C ARG A 187 -30.07 14.49 5.69
N ALA A 188 -29.30 14.26 6.75
CA ALA A 188 -29.38 14.98 8.01
C ALA A 188 -28.00 15.56 8.36
N HIS A 189 -27.97 16.50 9.30
CA HIS A 189 -26.72 17.15 9.72
C HIS A 189 -25.68 16.19 10.30
N THR A 190 -26.13 15.09 10.89
CA THR A 190 -25.27 14.11 11.57
C THR A 190 -25.35 12.72 10.93
N ALA A 191 -26.11 12.55 9.86
CA ALA A 191 -26.25 11.25 9.21
C ALA A 191 -26.74 11.37 7.76
N GLU A 192 -26.24 10.51 6.88
CA GLU A 192 -26.76 10.32 5.53
C GLU A 192 -27.03 8.85 5.29
N GLN A 193 -28.08 8.54 4.52
CA GLN A 193 -28.42 7.16 4.18
C GLN A 193 -28.62 7.04 2.68
N TRP A 194 -28.08 5.97 2.10
CA TRP A 194 -28.27 5.59 0.71
C TRP A 194 -28.79 4.16 0.60
N SER A 195 -29.41 3.88 -0.54
CA SER A 195 -29.82 2.56 -0.96
C SER A 195 -29.18 2.24 -2.30
N ILE A 196 -28.70 1.01 -2.45
CA ILE A 196 -28.28 0.46 -3.73
C ILE A 196 -29.50 -0.23 -4.32
N VAL A 197 -29.96 0.23 -5.49
CA VAL A 197 -31.12 -0.34 -6.19
C VAL A 197 -30.75 -0.78 -7.59
N ASN A 198 -31.40 -1.84 -8.08
CA ASN A 198 -31.26 -2.26 -9.47
C ASN A 198 -32.26 -1.54 -10.40
N ASP A 199 -32.28 -1.92 -11.67
CA ASP A 199 -33.21 -1.39 -12.68
C ASP A 199 -34.69 -1.78 -12.42
N GLU A 200 -34.92 -2.79 -11.57
CA GLU A 200 -36.26 -3.24 -11.16
C GLU A 200 -36.73 -2.58 -9.84
N GLU A 201 -35.98 -1.60 -9.32
CA GLU A 201 -36.20 -0.94 -8.03
C GLU A 201 -36.11 -1.90 -6.81
N GLU A 202 -35.50 -3.08 -7.00
CA GLU A 202 -35.15 -3.96 -5.89
C GLU A 202 -33.98 -3.36 -5.12
N ARG A 203 -34.10 -3.31 -3.79
CA ARG A 203 -33.05 -2.83 -2.89
C ARG A 203 -32.07 -3.96 -2.60
N LEU A 204 -30.84 -3.78 -3.05
CA LEU A 204 -29.74 -4.76 -2.92
C LEU A 204 -28.67 -4.32 -1.92
N GLY A 205 -28.80 -3.14 -1.33
CA GLY A 205 -27.90 -2.70 -0.27
C GLY A 205 -28.36 -1.42 0.41
N GLU A 206 -27.84 -1.21 1.61
CA GLU A 206 -28.06 -0.01 2.41
C GLU A 206 -26.74 0.51 2.94
N ILE A 207 -26.60 1.83 2.92
CA ILE A 207 -25.40 2.51 3.39
C ILE A 207 -25.86 3.58 4.36
N SER A 208 -25.30 3.58 5.56
CA SER A 208 -25.58 4.57 6.59
C SER A 208 -24.29 5.24 7.02
N MET A 209 -24.15 6.52 6.70
CA MET A 209 -23.08 7.37 7.18
C MET A 209 -23.55 8.12 8.42
N VAL A 210 -22.74 8.09 9.48
CA VAL A 210 -22.93 8.88 10.69
C VAL A 210 -21.75 9.84 10.80
N TRP A 211 -22.07 11.13 10.86
CA TRP A 211 -21.12 12.22 11.03
C TRP A 211 -21.05 12.60 12.50
N GLY A 212 -19.88 12.48 13.14
CA GLY A 212 -19.70 12.87 14.53
C GLY A 212 -18.49 12.24 15.21
N ASP A 213 -18.39 12.49 16.53
CA ASP A 213 -17.27 12.05 17.37
C ASP A 213 -17.36 10.54 17.75
N PRO A 214 -16.22 9.85 17.91
CA PRO A 214 -14.85 10.37 17.77
C PRO A 214 -14.40 10.51 16.31
N HIS A 215 -14.99 9.78 15.36
CA HIS A 215 -14.73 9.87 13.92
C HIS A 215 -15.99 9.48 13.10
N PRO A 216 -16.18 10.02 11.88
CA PRO A 216 -17.19 9.57 10.93
C PRO A 216 -17.17 8.06 10.69
N TYR A 217 -18.36 7.48 10.60
CA TYR A 217 -18.54 6.04 10.48
C TYR A 217 -19.56 5.70 9.40
N CYS A 218 -19.23 4.72 8.56
CA CYS A 218 -20.04 4.26 7.45
C CYS A 218 -20.36 2.77 7.61
N LEU A 219 -21.63 2.45 7.78
CA LEU A 219 -22.13 1.08 7.74
C LEU A 219 -22.58 0.75 6.33
N ILE A 220 -22.00 -0.29 5.73
CA ILE A 220 -22.35 -0.83 4.41
C ILE A 220 -22.96 -2.21 4.60
N VAL A 221 -24.23 -2.36 4.21
CA VAL A 221 -24.96 -3.64 4.23
C VAL A 221 -25.31 -4.02 2.80
N LEU A 222 -24.79 -5.16 2.33
CA LEU A 222 -25.00 -5.63 0.96
C LEU A 222 -25.75 -6.96 0.95
N ASP A 223 -26.66 -7.08 -0.01
CA ASP A 223 -27.31 -8.33 -0.36
C ASP A 223 -26.28 -9.32 -0.96
N GLU A 224 -26.54 -10.61 -0.77
CA GLU A 224 -25.71 -11.69 -1.34
C GLU A 224 -25.64 -11.64 -2.88
N GLN A 225 -26.68 -11.12 -3.53
CA GLN A 225 -26.72 -10.92 -4.98
C GLN A 225 -25.64 -9.96 -5.49
N LEU A 226 -25.06 -9.13 -4.61
CA LEU A 226 -23.94 -8.24 -4.93
C LEU A 226 -22.57 -8.88 -4.70
N SER A 227 -22.50 -10.15 -4.27
CA SER A 227 -21.23 -10.86 -4.05
C SER A 227 -20.79 -11.69 -5.27
N GLY A 228 -19.48 -11.88 -5.45
CA GLY A 228 -18.90 -12.81 -6.43
C GLY A 228 -18.28 -12.11 -7.65
N GLU A 229 -18.53 -12.63 -8.86
CA GLU A 229 -17.85 -12.19 -10.10
C GLU A 229 -18.12 -10.72 -10.51
N ARG A 230 -19.12 -10.07 -9.89
CA ARG A 230 -19.46 -8.66 -10.15
C ARG A 230 -18.61 -7.66 -9.36
N GLY A 231 -17.91 -8.10 -8.32
CA GLY A 231 -17.22 -7.23 -7.35
C GLY A 231 -17.77 -7.39 -5.93
N GLY A 232 -17.50 -6.40 -5.08
CA GLY A 232 -17.79 -6.40 -3.66
C GLY A 232 -18.01 -5.00 -3.07
N TRP A 233 -17.78 -4.89 -1.76
CA TRP A 233 -17.99 -3.66 -0.99
C TRP A 233 -16.97 -2.58 -1.33
N GLU A 234 -15.81 -2.94 -1.87
CA GLU A 234 -14.75 -2.03 -2.30
C GLU A 234 -15.26 -1.08 -3.40
N GLN A 235 -16.03 -1.60 -4.36
CA GLN A 235 -16.64 -0.77 -5.42
C GLN A 235 -17.76 0.14 -4.87
N VAL A 236 -18.35 -0.21 -3.72
CA VAL A 236 -19.32 0.65 -3.03
C VAL A 236 -18.60 1.81 -2.36
N VAL A 237 -17.50 1.56 -1.66
CA VAL A 237 -16.64 2.59 -1.07
C VAL A 237 -16.13 3.55 -2.14
N TRP A 238 -15.59 3.03 -3.25
CA TRP A 238 -15.12 3.83 -4.38
C TRP A 238 -16.18 4.81 -4.89
N ARG A 239 -17.44 4.37 -5.00
CA ARG A 239 -18.55 5.22 -5.45
C ARG A 239 -18.97 6.23 -4.39
N LEU A 240 -18.97 5.84 -3.12
CA LEU A 240 -19.30 6.75 -2.01
C LEU A 240 -18.31 7.91 -1.93
N GLU A 241 -17.02 7.65 -2.11
CA GLU A 241 -15.97 8.69 -2.05
C GLU A 241 -16.09 9.74 -3.16
N GLN A 242 -16.75 9.40 -4.27
CA GLN A 242 -17.09 10.38 -5.32
C GLN A 242 -18.32 11.22 -4.98
N GLU A 243 -19.21 10.71 -4.14
CA GLU A 243 -20.50 11.31 -3.78
C GLU A 243 -20.45 12.07 -2.44
N VAL A 244 -19.48 11.72 -1.60
CA VAL A 244 -19.25 12.22 -0.25
C VAL A 244 -17.91 12.93 -0.21
N LEU A 245 -17.95 14.25 0.04
CA LEU A 245 -16.75 15.03 0.26
C LEU A 245 -16.25 14.78 1.69
N VAL A 246 -15.20 13.99 1.82
CA VAL A 246 -14.42 13.86 3.06
C VAL A 246 -13.22 14.79 2.93
N GLU A 247 -13.07 15.73 3.87
CA GLU A 247 -12.01 16.75 3.81
C GLU A 247 -10.61 16.15 4.05
N GLU A 248 -10.51 15.06 4.80
CA GLU A 248 -9.24 14.38 5.12
C GLU A 248 -9.35 12.85 4.92
N PRO A 249 -8.49 12.24 4.09
CA PRO A 249 -8.40 10.77 3.95
C PRO A 249 -8.12 10.09 5.30
N GLY A 250 -8.77 8.97 5.58
CA GLY A 250 -8.57 8.18 6.82
C GLY A 250 -9.42 8.54 8.02
N VAL A 251 -10.30 9.52 7.88
CA VAL A 251 -11.23 9.91 8.93
C VAL A 251 -12.50 9.03 8.95
N VAL A 252 -12.83 8.34 7.85
CA VAL A 252 -14.03 7.48 7.76
C VAL A 252 -13.67 6.01 8.00
N SER A 253 -14.32 5.40 8.98
CA SER A 253 -14.30 3.94 9.17
C SER A 253 -15.51 3.29 8.49
N TYR A 254 -15.29 2.18 7.78
CA TYR A 254 -16.31 1.43 7.05
C TYR A 254 -16.54 0.06 7.72
N SER A 255 -17.70 -0.17 8.32
CA SER A 255 -18.12 -1.52 8.70
C SER A 255 -18.91 -2.16 7.59
N VAL A 256 -18.49 -3.35 7.18
CA VAL A 256 -19.08 -4.05 6.04
C VAL A 256 -19.82 -5.30 6.51
N TRP A 257 -21.07 -5.41 6.05
CA TRP A 257 -21.92 -6.58 6.24
C TRP A 257 -22.32 -7.15 4.89
N GLN A 258 -21.90 -8.37 4.59
CA GLN A 258 -22.28 -9.13 3.39
C GLN A 258 -22.28 -10.62 3.74
N LYS A 259 -23.47 -11.24 3.83
CA LYS A 259 -23.68 -12.60 4.41
C LYS A 259 -23.28 -12.75 5.89
N GLY A 260 -22.95 -11.66 6.57
CA GLY A 260 -22.39 -11.60 7.91
C GLY A 260 -21.47 -10.39 8.05
N PHE A 261 -20.92 -10.17 9.23
CA PHE A 261 -19.90 -9.12 9.41
C PHE A 261 -18.61 -9.51 8.70
N VAL A 262 -18.15 -8.67 7.78
CA VAL A 262 -16.92 -8.86 7.00
C VAL A 262 -15.74 -8.25 7.73
N GLY A 263 -15.90 -7.03 8.28
CA GLY A 263 -14.85 -6.33 8.99
C GLY A 263 -15.11 -4.83 9.10
N GLU A 264 -14.18 -4.15 9.76
CA GLU A 264 -14.04 -2.70 9.81
C GLU A 264 -12.81 -2.29 9.02
N PHE A 265 -12.98 -1.33 8.13
CA PHE A 265 -11.94 -0.87 7.21
C PHE A 265 -11.77 0.64 7.31
N TYR A 266 -10.59 1.16 6.98
CA TYR A 266 -10.35 2.60 6.85
C TYR A 266 -9.38 2.85 5.71
N ARG A 267 -9.45 4.04 5.09
CA ARG A 267 -8.49 4.42 4.06
C ARG A 267 -7.27 5.05 4.72
N CYS A 268 -6.07 4.48 4.58
CA CYS A 268 -4.88 5.06 5.20
C CYS A 268 -4.55 6.41 4.57
N ALA A 269 -4.23 7.41 5.39
CA ALA A 269 -3.84 8.73 4.92
C ALA A 269 -2.47 8.73 4.21
N ASP A 270 -1.59 7.80 4.59
CA ASP A 270 -0.21 7.74 4.09
C ASP A 270 -0.11 7.01 2.74
N CYS A 271 -0.75 5.84 2.60
CA CYS A 271 -0.69 5.06 1.35
C CYS A 271 -1.94 5.17 0.47
N GLY A 272 -3.05 5.70 1.00
CA GLY A 272 -4.31 5.82 0.27
C GLY A 272 -5.10 4.51 0.09
N GLU A 273 -4.62 3.38 0.60
CA GLU A 273 -5.25 2.06 0.48
C GLU A 273 -6.25 1.78 1.62
N LEU A 274 -7.14 0.79 1.44
CA LEU A 274 -8.10 0.34 2.45
C LEU A 274 -7.48 -0.74 3.34
N HIS A 275 -7.31 -0.45 4.63
CA HIS A 275 -6.80 -1.41 5.63
C HIS A 275 -7.90 -1.88 6.58
N SER A 276 -7.75 -3.10 7.10
CA SER A 276 -8.59 -3.66 8.15
C SER A 276 -8.21 -3.11 9.53
N GLN A 277 -9.20 -2.71 10.33
CA GLN A 277 -8.98 -2.32 11.74
C GLN A 277 -8.73 -3.52 12.66
N PHE A 278 -9.02 -4.75 12.22
CA PHE A 278 -8.88 -5.97 13.03
C PHE A 278 -7.52 -6.69 12.88
N ASP A 279 -6.54 -6.11 12.21
CA ASP A 279 -5.21 -6.73 12.06
C ASP A 279 -4.25 -6.53 13.25
N GLU A 280 -4.75 -6.10 14.41
CA GLU A 280 -4.04 -6.21 15.69
C GLU A 280 -4.42 -7.51 16.43
N ASP A 281 -3.59 -8.55 16.25
CA ASP A 281 -3.32 -9.63 17.21
C ASP A 281 -4.55 -10.37 17.84
N PRO A 282 -5.04 -11.49 17.26
CA PRO A 282 -6.12 -12.29 17.86
C PRO A 282 -5.68 -13.09 19.10
N THR A 283 -4.44 -12.92 19.59
CA THR A 283 -3.96 -13.47 20.86
C THR A 283 -3.88 -12.45 22.01
N GLY A 284 -4.30 -11.20 21.78
CA GLY A 284 -4.55 -10.24 22.86
C GLY A 284 -5.76 -10.65 23.69
N SER A 285 -5.51 -11.32 24.80
CA SER A 285 -6.51 -11.77 25.77
C SER A 285 -7.61 -10.73 26.01
N LEU A 286 -8.85 -11.09 25.67
CA LEU A 286 -10.04 -10.50 26.29
C LEU A 286 -9.82 -10.59 27.80
N GLY A 287 -9.51 -9.45 28.42
CA GLY A 287 -9.38 -9.30 29.86
C GLY A 287 -10.73 -9.50 30.54
N LEU A 288 -11.20 -10.74 30.56
CA LEU A 288 -12.08 -11.21 31.63
C LEU A 288 -11.22 -11.18 32.88
N GLY A 289 -11.37 -10.10 33.66
CA GLY A 289 -10.78 -10.01 34.98
C GLY A 289 -11.10 -11.30 35.73
N GLU A 290 -10.06 -11.95 36.22
CA GLU A 290 -10.18 -13.07 37.14
C GLU A 290 -11.05 -12.61 38.32
N ILE A 291 -12.29 -13.07 38.34
CA ILE A 291 -13.09 -13.07 39.56
C ILE A 291 -12.43 -14.14 40.41
N GLU A 292 -11.66 -13.72 41.41
CA GLU A 292 -11.20 -14.59 42.49
C GLU A 292 -12.45 -15.20 43.16
N ASP A 293 -12.78 -16.44 42.78
CA ASP A 293 -13.68 -17.28 43.55
C ASP A 293 -12.90 -17.80 44.76
N ASP A 294 -13.23 -17.20 45.89
CA ASP A 294 -12.76 -17.50 47.24
C ASP A 294 -13.38 -18.82 47.73
N GLU A 295 -12.74 -19.96 47.48
CA GLU A 295 -12.99 -21.21 48.23
C GLU A 295 -11.72 -22.07 48.35
N SER A 296 -10.97 -21.90 49.46
CA SER A 296 -10.55 -22.97 50.38
C SER A 296 -9.68 -22.46 51.53
#